data_AF-A0A4S3PP19-F1
#
_entry.id   AF-A0A4S3PP19-F1
#
_cell.length_a   1.000
_cell.length_b   1.000
_cell.length_c   1.000
_cell.angle_alpha   90.00
_cell.angle_beta   90.00
_cell.angle_gamma   90.00
#
_symmetry.space_group_name_H-M   'P 1'
#
loop_
_entity.id
_entity.type
_entity.pdbx_description
1 polymer ?
#
loop_
_entity_poly.entity_id
_entity_poly.type
_entity_poly.pdbx_seq_one_letter_code
_entity_poly.pdbx_strand_id
1 'polypeptide(L)'
;MKKMMFTLVTGLMAVVLAACGGNEESKENNAKTAETVQQDQQQNQIEEMQKKLEAQQIDEKKTVAIVNDQKILGSDYNSALASVQGFMQQMGQDPTSKEAAEQAKNQTIDSLIGQTLLLQEADKKNYNVSNEEINKQIDEIKKQFKTDEEFEAALKKSGMDMKTFETQIADDLKLKQYVEKEVPVGEITDEEIQKMYDQFAEQGKSTGQEVPKLEEVKPQLEQSLQQQKQQEKLAQQVEELKKNAKIDIKI
;
A
#
# COMPACT_ATOMS: atom_id res chain seq x y z
N MET A 1 -14.71 -25.64 16.78
CA MET A 1 -15.06 -24.80 17.94
C MET A 1 -14.57 -25.45 19.23
N LYS A 2 -13.55 -24.87 19.88
CA LYS A 2 -13.29 -25.07 21.31
C LYS A 2 -12.62 -23.78 21.81
N LYS A 3 -13.36 -23.05 22.64
CA LYS A 3 -12.99 -21.73 23.18
C LYS A 3 -11.91 -21.92 24.25
N MET A 4 -10.75 -21.29 24.09
CA MET A 4 -9.81 -21.10 25.19
C MET A 4 -9.88 -19.66 25.66
N MET A 5 -10.19 -19.55 26.94
CA MET A 5 -10.54 -18.37 27.71
C MET A 5 -9.25 -17.75 28.22
N PHE A 6 -8.83 -16.62 27.66
CA PHE A 6 -7.68 -15.86 28.15
C PHE A 6 -8.10 -15.02 29.36
N THR A 7 -7.70 -15.45 30.55
CA THR A 7 -7.92 -14.73 31.80
C THR A 7 -6.95 -13.55 31.92
N LEU A 8 -7.54 -12.36 31.95
CA LEU A 8 -7.00 -11.08 32.41
C LEU A 8 -6.36 -11.23 33.80
N VAL A 9 -5.07 -10.89 33.93
CA VAL A 9 -4.44 -10.57 35.22
C VAL A 9 -4.03 -9.11 35.18
N THR A 10 -4.95 -8.26 35.63
CA THR A 10 -4.68 -6.89 36.08
C THR A 10 -3.77 -6.93 37.31
N GLY A 11 -2.52 -6.52 37.14
CA GLY A 11 -1.57 -6.32 38.24
C GLY A 11 -1.26 -4.83 38.41
N LEU A 12 -2.07 -4.17 39.23
CA LEU A 12 -1.87 -2.80 39.70
C LEU A 12 -0.72 -2.80 40.73
N MET A 13 0.49 -2.39 40.34
CA MET A 13 1.60 -2.23 41.28
C MET A 13 1.74 -0.76 41.69
N ALA A 14 1.21 -0.45 42.87
CA ALA A 14 1.40 0.81 43.55
C ALA A 14 2.86 0.93 44.01
N VAL A 15 3.56 1.98 43.57
CA VAL A 15 4.87 2.35 44.10
C VAL A 15 4.66 3.18 45.37
N VAL A 16 4.94 2.56 46.52
CA VAL A 16 4.99 3.23 47.82
C VAL A 16 6.34 3.94 47.93
N LEU A 17 6.32 5.26 48.10
CA LEU A 17 7.48 6.05 48.50
C LEU A 17 7.70 5.87 50.01
N ALA A 18 8.79 5.21 50.38
CA ALA A 18 9.30 5.19 51.75
C ALA A 18 10.67 5.88 51.81
N ALA A 19 10.75 6.88 52.68
CA ALA A 19 11.93 7.66 53.02
C ALA A 19 12.70 7.02 54.20
N CYS A 20 13.94 7.49 54.38
CA CYS A 20 14.97 7.13 55.39
C CYS A 20 15.69 5.80 55.12
N GLY A 21 17.02 5.70 55.10
CA GLY A 21 18.10 6.58 55.56
C GLY A 21 19.18 5.69 56.17
N GLY A 22 20.42 5.75 55.68
CA GLY A 22 21.56 5.02 56.28
C GLY A 22 22.44 4.24 55.30
N ASN A 23 23.35 4.97 54.64
CA ASN A 23 24.74 4.62 54.35
C ASN A 23 25.11 3.12 54.12
N GLU A 24 25.22 2.69 52.86
CA GLU A 24 26.28 1.78 52.38
C GLU A 24 26.39 1.84 50.84
N GLU A 25 27.62 1.82 50.35
CA GLU A 25 28.05 2.20 49.01
C GLU A 25 27.65 1.20 47.89
N SER A 26 26.82 1.71 46.97
CA SER A 26 26.97 1.69 45.51
C SER A 26 27.32 0.37 44.77
N LYS A 27 26.28 -0.37 44.37
CA LYS A 27 26.24 -1.11 43.09
C LYS A 27 24.81 -1.25 42.54
N GLU A 28 24.18 -0.16 42.11
CA GLU A 28 23.03 -0.24 41.19
C GLU A 28 22.74 1.15 40.59
N ASN A 29 23.31 1.43 39.41
CA ASN A 29 22.98 2.63 38.64
C ASN A 29 23.31 2.40 37.16
N ASN A 30 22.81 1.32 36.57
CA ASN A 30 23.03 1.06 35.14
C ASN A 30 21.86 0.38 34.40
N ALA A 31 20.63 0.48 34.93
CA ALA A 31 19.43 -0.04 34.26
C ALA A 31 18.47 1.07 33.76
N LYS A 32 18.28 2.16 34.51
CA LYS A 32 17.38 3.27 34.11
C LYS A 32 17.95 4.19 33.01
N THR A 33 19.27 4.24 32.84
CA THR A 33 19.93 5.05 31.80
C THR A 33 19.91 4.34 30.44
N ALA A 34 19.88 3.01 30.39
CA ALA A 34 19.91 2.25 29.15
C ALA A 34 18.56 2.25 28.40
N GLU A 35 17.43 2.20 29.12
CA GLU A 35 16.09 2.26 28.51
C GLU A 35 15.78 3.65 27.92
N THR A 36 16.16 4.73 28.62
CA THR A 36 15.95 6.11 28.15
C THR A 36 16.83 6.42 26.92
N VAL A 37 18.07 5.93 26.87
CA VAL A 37 18.99 6.11 25.73
C VAL A 37 18.58 5.29 24.51
N GLN A 38 17.99 4.09 24.69
CA GLN A 38 17.45 3.30 23.56
C GLN A 38 16.17 3.93 22.97
N GLN A 39 15.29 4.49 23.81
CA GLN A 39 14.11 5.21 23.33
C GLN A 39 14.47 6.48 22.56
N ASP A 40 15.42 7.28 23.06
CA ASP A 40 15.86 8.52 22.38
C ASP A 40 16.59 8.22 21.06
N GLN A 41 17.39 7.14 20.99
CA GLN A 41 18.05 6.74 19.74
C GLN A 41 17.07 6.22 18.70
N GLN A 42 16.04 5.47 19.11
CA GLN A 42 15.01 4.97 18.20
C GLN A 42 14.11 6.10 17.70
N GLN A 43 13.80 7.09 18.55
CA GLN A 43 13.00 8.25 18.17
C GLN A 43 13.74 9.17 17.18
N ASN A 44 15.03 9.41 17.41
CA ASN A 44 15.87 10.19 16.47
C ASN A 44 16.00 9.49 15.10
N GLN A 45 16.09 8.17 15.06
CA GLN A 45 16.15 7.41 13.79
C GLN A 45 14.83 7.48 13.01
N ILE A 46 13.68 7.46 13.71
CA ILE A 46 12.36 7.60 13.08
C ILE A 46 12.19 9.00 12.50
N GLU A 47 12.59 10.04 13.25
CA GLU A 47 12.50 11.43 12.79
C GLU A 47 13.44 11.69 11.60
N GLU A 48 14.67 11.17 11.64
CA GLU A 48 15.62 11.26 10.52
C GLU A 48 15.07 10.55 9.27
N MET A 49 14.46 9.37 9.43
CA MET A 49 13.82 8.63 8.34
C MET A 49 12.64 9.41 7.76
N GLN A 50 11.74 9.95 8.59
CA GLN A 50 10.62 10.77 8.12
C GLN A 50 11.10 11.97 7.32
N LYS A 51 12.12 12.68 7.82
CA LYS A 51 12.71 13.82 7.09
C LYS A 51 13.30 13.41 5.74
N LYS A 52 13.93 12.23 5.65
CA LYS A 52 14.44 11.69 4.38
C LYS A 52 13.31 11.31 3.41
N LEU A 53 12.19 10.78 3.91
CA LEU A 53 11.01 10.48 3.10
C LEU A 53 10.37 11.77 2.56
N GLU A 54 10.18 12.76 3.42
CA GLU A 54 9.65 14.09 3.05
C GLU A 54 10.55 14.78 2.02
N ALA A 55 11.87 14.63 2.12
CA ALA A 55 12.80 15.20 1.15
C ALA A 55 12.68 14.61 -0.27
N GLN A 56 12.02 13.45 -0.43
CA GLN A 56 11.74 12.84 -1.74
C GLN A 56 10.45 13.37 -2.39
N GLN A 57 9.65 14.15 -1.64
CA GLN A 57 8.41 14.74 -2.15
C GLN A 57 8.67 15.91 -3.10
N ILE A 58 7.68 16.20 -3.93
CA ILE A 58 7.67 17.32 -4.87
C ILE A 58 6.63 18.34 -4.41
N ASP A 59 6.90 19.64 -4.61
CA ASP A 59 5.89 20.68 -4.35
C ASP A 59 4.55 20.33 -5.00
N GLU A 60 3.47 20.36 -4.22
CA GLU A 60 2.15 19.84 -4.61
C GLU A 60 1.63 20.44 -5.92
N LYS A 61 1.99 21.69 -6.23
CA LYS A 61 1.51 22.41 -7.41
C LYS A 61 2.44 22.27 -8.60
N LYS A 62 3.64 21.73 -8.40
CA LYS A 62 4.61 21.52 -9.47
C LYS A 62 4.13 20.39 -10.38
N THR A 63 4.29 20.59 -11.68
CA THR A 63 4.04 19.53 -12.67
C THR A 63 5.18 18.50 -12.60
N VAL A 64 4.82 17.24 -12.38
CA VAL A 64 5.71 16.08 -12.32
C VAL A 64 5.87 15.43 -13.68
N ALA A 65 4.77 15.27 -14.41
CA ALA A 65 4.77 14.80 -15.79
C ALA A 65 3.57 15.36 -16.55
N ILE A 66 3.64 15.30 -17.88
CA ILE A 66 2.52 15.60 -18.77
C ILE A 66 2.29 14.37 -19.65
N VAL A 67 1.06 13.86 -19.64
CA VAL A 67 0.62 12.69 -20.42
C VAL A 67 -0.48 13.15 -21.37
N ASN A 68 -0.14 13.23 -22.65
CA ASN A 68 -0.88 13.94 -23.68
C ASN A 68 -1.07 15.40 -23.26
N ASP A 69 -2.27 15.79 -22.84
CA ASP A 69 -2.58 17.14 -22.39
C ASP A 69 -2.89 17.21 -20.87
N GLN A 70 -2.81 16.07 -20.17
CA GLN A 70 -3.08 15.97 -18.74
C GLN A 70 -1.80 16.11 -17.93
N LYS A 71 -1.83 16.98 -16.92
CA LYS A 71 -0.73 17.17 -15.97
C LYS A 71 -0.88 16.20 -14.80
N ILE A 72 0.24 15.60 -14.40
CA ILE A 72 0.39 14.90 -13.13
C ILE A 72 1.07 15.89 -12.18
N LEU A 73 0.44 16.19 -11.06
CA LEU A 73 0.93 17.18 -10.09
C LEU A 73 1.78 16.53 -9.00
N GLY A 74 2.51 17.36 -8.26
CA GLY A 74 3.27 16.92 -7.09
C GLY A 74 2.38 16.29 -6.02
N SER A 75 1.13 16.75 -5.88
CA SER A 75 0.15 16.13 -4.97
C SER A 75 -0.08 14.66 -5.31
N ASP A 76 -0.35 14.35 -6.58
CA ASP A 76 -0.63 12.98 -7.04
C ASP A 76 0.61 12.09 -6.87
N TYR A 77 1.78 12.65 -7.21
CA TYR A 77 3.07 12.00 -7.03
C TYR A 77 3.36 11.68 -5.57
N ASN A 78 3.18 12.64 -4.66
CA ASN A 78 3.50 12.44 -3.25
C ASN A 78 2.59 11.39 -2.60
N SER A 79 1.30 11.38 -2.93
CA SER A 79 0.35 10.38 -2.45
C SER A 79 0.72 8.97 -2.93
N ALA A 80 1.05 8.82 -4.21
CA ALA A 80 1.46 7.53 -4.77
C ALA A 80 2.84 7.09 -4.23
N LEU A 81 3.79 8.01 -4.11
CA LEU A 81 5.12 7.74 -3.55
C LEU A 81 5.02 7.24 -2.11
N ALA A 82 4.17 7.85 -1.27
CA ALA A 82 3.97 7.41 0.11
C ALA A 82 3.47 5.97 0.19
N SER A 83 2.60 5.56 -0.74
CA SER A 83 2.12 4.17 -0.82
C SER A 83 3.24 3.20 -1.23
N VAL A 84 4.06 3.57 -2.20
CA VAL A 84 5.24 2.76 -2.61
C VAL A 84 6.23 2.63 -1.46
N GLN A 85 6.57 3.73 -0.79
CA GLN A 85 7.47 3.72 0.36
C GLN A 85 6.93 2.87 1.52
N GLY A 86 5.63 2.97 1.82
CA GLY A 86 4.98 2.14 2.85
C GLY A 86 5.05 0.64 2.53
N PHE A 87 4.83 0.27 1.26
CA PHE A 87 4.99 -1.11 0.82
C PHE A 87 6.45 -1.60 0.96
N MET A 88 7.43 -0.77 0.61
CA MET A 88 8.85 -1.10 0.80
C MET A 88 9.19 -1.34 2.27
N GLN A 89 8.70 -0.49 3.17
CA GLN A 89 8.88 -0.65 4.62
C GLN A 89 8.25 -1.94 5.14
N GLN A 90 7.05 -2.31 4.65
CA GLN A 90 6.39 -3.56 5.01
C GLN A 90 7.20 -4.79 4.57
N MET A 91 7.91 -4.68 3.45
CA MET A 91 8.84 -5.69 2.95
C MET A 91 10.22 -5.67 3.64
N GLY A 92 10.41 -4.81 4.65
CA GLY A 92 11.68 -4.66 5.37
C GLY A 92 12.77 -3.92 4.58
N GLN A 93 12.40 -3.21 3.51
CA GLN A 93 13.32 -2.40 2.72
C GLN A 93 13.38 -0.97 3.26
N ASP A 94 14.57 -0.36 3.20
CA ASP A 94 14.74 1.07 3.51
C ASP A 94 14.52 1.91 2.24
N PRO A 95 13.36 2.60 2.11
CA PRO A 95 13.05 3.45 0.96
C PRO A 95 13.92 4.72 0.87
N THR A 96 14.74 5.01 1.89
CA THR A 96 15.57 6.22 1.95
C THR A 96 16.99 6.00 1.41
N SER A 97 17.38 4.74 1.18
CA SER A 97 18.62 4.45 0.45
C SER A 97 18.54 4.98 -0.98
N LYS A 98 19.67 5.41 -1.55
CA LYS A 98 19.69 6.05 -2.87
C LYS A 98 19.06 5.18 -3.96
N GLU A 99 19.38 3.89 -3.97
CA GLU A 99 18.85 2.95 -4.97
C GLU A 99 17.35 2.71 -4.78
N ALA A 100 16.90 2.52 -3.53
CA ALA A 100 15.50 2.34 -3.22
C ALA A 100 14.66 3.59 -3.53
N ALA A 101 15.19 4.78 -3.24
CA ALA A 101 14.53 6.05 -3.52
C ALA A 101 14.35 6.27 -5.04
N GLU A 102 15.38 5.99 -5.84
CA GLU A 102 15.28 6.05 -7.31
C GLU A 102 14.30 5.01 -7.86
N GLN A 103 14.30 3.80 -7.30
CA GLN A 103 13.33 2.77 -7.66
C GLN A 103 11.90 3.23 -7.33
N ALA A 104 11.67 3.75 -6.12
CA ALA A 104 10.37 4.23 -5.69
C ALA A 104 9.88 5.39 -6.57
N LYS A 105 10.76 6.34 -6.92
CA LYS A 105 10.49 7.42 -7.86
C LYS A 105 10.03 6.87 -9.22
N ASN A 106 10.81 5.98 -9.82
CA ASN A 106 10.51 5.43 -11.15
C ASN A 106 9.19 4.64 -11.14
N GLN A 107 9.01 3.76 -10.15
CA GLN A 107 7.77 3.00 -9.98
C GLN A 107 6.54 3.92 -9.81
N THR A 108 6.69 5.00 -9.06
CA THR A 108 5.62 5.99 -8.85
C THR A 108 5.26 6.68 -10.15
N ILE A 109 6.25 7.19 -10.90
CA ILE A 109 6.02 7.87 -12.18
C ILE A 109 5.39 6.91 -13.20
N ASP A 110 5.92 5.69 -13.34
CA ASP A 110 5.39 4.70 -14.26
C ASP A 110 3.94 4.31 -13.93
N SER A 111 3.63 4.14 -12.64
CA SER A 111 2.28 3.84 -12.18
C SER A 111 1.30 4.96 -12.52
N LEU A 112 1.66 6.22 -12.21
CA LEU A 112 0.80 7.37 -12.47
C LEU A 112 0.59 7.63 -13.95
N ILE A 113 1.62 7.45 -14.78
CA ILE A 113 1.50 7.53 -16.23
C ILE A 113 0.57 6.42 -16.74
N GLY A 114 0.77 5.17 -16.29
CA GLY A 114 -0.06 4.05 -16.68
C GLY A 114 -1.52 4.26 -16.32
N GLN A 115 -1.81 4.67 -15.09
CA GLN A 115 -3.16 4.98 -14.62
C GLN A 115 -3.78 6.13 -15.43
N THR A 116 -3.02 7.20 -15.69
CA THR A 116 -3.50 8.33 -16.50
C THR A 116 -3.88 7.89 -17.91
N LEU A 117 -3.07 7.05 -18.55
CA LEU A 117 -3.36 6.53 -19.89
C LEU A 117 -4.59 5.64 -19.91
N LEU A 118 -4.76 4.79 -18.89
CA LEU A 118 -5.93 3.93 -18.78
C LEU A 118 -7.21 4.73 -18.55
N LEU A 119 -7.17 5.78 -17.71
CA LEU A 119 -8.30 6.69 -17.50
C LEU A 119 -8.66 7.44 -18.78
N GLN A 120 -7.67 7.96 -19.51
CA GLN A 120 -7.88 8.61 -20.80
C GLN A 120 -8.52 7.65 -21.81
N GLU A 121 -8.11 6.38 -21.83
CA GLU A 121 -8.69 5.38 -22.70
C GLU A 121 -10.13 5.01 -22.28
N ALA A 122 -10.39 4.91 -20.98
CA ALA A 122 -11.72 4.70 -20.43
C ALA A 122 -12.66 5.87 -20.81
N ASP A 123 -12.19 7.11 -20.71
CA ASP A 123 -12.94 8.31 -21.10
C ASP A 123 -13.25 8.31 -22.61
N LYS A 124 -12.26 8.00 -23.47
CA LYS A 124 -12.48 7.87 -24.92
C LYS A 124 -13.54 6.84 -25.27
N LYS A 125 -13.61 5.74 -24.50
CA LYS A 125 -14.62 4.69 -24.65
C LYS A 125 -15.93 4.98 -23.91
N ASN A 126 -16.07 6.15 -23.30
CA ASN A 126 -17.25 6.63 -22.58
C ASN A 126 -17.62 5.78 -21.36
N TYR A 127 -16.62 5.18 -20.68
CA TYR A 127 -16.83 4.61 -19.36
C TYR A 127 -17.08 5.73 -18.35
N ASN A 128 -18.28 5.74 -17.78
CA ASN A 128 -18.71 6.75 -16.82
C ASN A 128 -19.31 6.05 -15.61
N VAL A 129 -19.07 6.64 -14.43
CA VAL A 129 -19.58 6.16 -13.15
C VAL A 129 -20.62 7.15 -12.65
N SER A 130 -21.76 6.64 -12.19
CA SER A 130 -22.82 7.47 -11.62
C SER A 130 -22.47 7.93 -10.20
N ASN A 131 -23.03 9.08 -9.79
CA ASN A 131 -22.91 9.54 -8.41
C ASN A 131 -23.47 8.53 -7.40
N GLU A 132 -24.46 7.72 -7.80
CA GLU A 132 -25.01 6.65 -6.96
C GLU A 132 -23.97 5.56 -6.69
N GLU A 133 -23.22 5.13 -7.71
CA GLU A 133 -22.14 4.16 -7.55
C GLU A 133 -20.99 4.70 -6.69
N ILE A 134 -20.64 5.97 -6.88
CA ILE A 134 -19.61 6.66 -6.08
C ILE A 134 -20.04 6.71 -4.60
N ASN A 135 -21.26 7.19 -4.32
CA ASN A 135 -21.79 7.26 -2.96
C ASN A 135 -21.88 5.89 -2.30
N LYS A 136 -22.33 4.87 -3.06
CA LYS A 136 -22.37 3.50 -2.57
C LYS A 136 -20.99 2.99 -2.17
N GLN A 137 -19.96 3.25 -3.00
CA GLN A 137 -18.60 2.84 -2.69
C GLN A 137 -18.05 3.59 -1.46
N ILE A 138 -18.35 4.87 -1.32
CA ILE A 138 -18.00 5.67 -0.13
C ILE A 138 -18.68 5.08 1.12
N ASP A 139 -19.97 4.76 1.05
CA ASP A 139 -20.71 4.15 2.16
C ASP A 139 -20.12 2.80 2.56
N GLU A 140 -19.70 1.96 1.60
CA GLU A 140 -19.02 0.70 1.90
C GLU A 140 -17.68 0.92 2.61
N ILE A 141 -16.91 1.94 2.21
CA ILE A 141 -15.65 2.28 2.87
C ILE A 141 -15.90 2.84 4.28
N LYS A 142 -16.91 3.69 4.45
CA LYS A 142 -17.29 4.25 5.76
C LYS A 142 -17.64 3.16 6.79
N LYS A 143 -18.18 2.01 6.37
CA LYS A 143 -18.46 0.87 7.27
C LYS A 143 -17.21 0.27 7.93
N GLN A 144 -16.02 0.56 7.41
CA GLN A 144 -14.76 0.15 8.04
C GLN A 144 -14.40 1.01 9.26
N PHE A 145 -15.08 2.15 9.45
CA PHE A 145 -14.90 3.09 10.55
C PHE A 145 -16.07 2.98 11.53
N LYS A 146 -15.83 3.31 12.80
CA LYS A 146 -16.91 3.26 13.81
C LYS A 146 -17.84 4.45 13.67
N THR A 147 -17.31 5.60 13.23
CA THR A 147 -18.06 6.84 13.07
C THR A 147 -17.59 7.62 11.84
N ASP A 148 -18.43 8.54 11.36
CA ASP A 148 -18.08 9.45 10.27
C ASP A 148 -16.91 10.36 10.63
N GLU A 149 -16.78 10.77 11.91
CA GLU A 149 -15.66 11.58 12.37
C GLU A 149 -14.33 10.83 12.31
N GLU A 150 -14.31 9.52 12.60
CA GLU A 150 -13.11 8.70 12.43
C GLU A 150 -12.70 8.61 10.96
N PHE A 151 -13.67 8.48 10.05
CA PHE A 151 -13.44 8.48 8.60
C PHE A 151 -12.88 9.83 8.13
N GLU A 152 -13.49 10.95 8.52
CA GLU A 152 -13.00 12.28 8.16
C GLU A 152 -11.61 12.56 8.73
N ALA A 153 -11.33 12.10 9.96
CA ALA A 153 -10.00 12.22 10.56
C ALA A 153 -8.96 11.41 9.78
N ALA A 154 -9.32 10.23 9.27
CA ALA A 154 -8.45 9.42 8.43
C ALA A 154 -8.14 10.12 7.10
N LEU A 155 -9.14 10.70 6.43
CA LEU A 155 -8.93 11.48 5.20
C LEU A 155 -7.97 12.66 5.45
N LYS A 156 -8.20 13.44 6.51
CA LYS A 156 -7.32 14.56 6.88
C LYS A 156 -5.89 14.10 7.19
N LYS A 157 -5.73 12.97 7.88
CA LYS A 157 -4.41 12.40 8.17
C LYS A 157 -3.67 11.98 6.90
N SER A 158 -4.41 11.54 5.88
CA SER A 158 -3.89 11.23 4.55
C SER A 158 -3.74 12.47 3.64
N GLY A 159 -3.98 13.68 4.15
CA GLY A 159 -3.86 14.92 3.38
C GLY A 159 -4.96 15.12 2.33
N MET A 160 -6.09 14.43 2.47
CA MET A 160 -7.16 14.39 1.49
C MET A 160 -8.44 15.04 2.02
N ASP A 161 -9.14 15.79 1.16
CA ASP A 161 -10.50 16.26 1.43
C ASP A 161 -11.55 15.35 0.78
N MET A 162 -12.82 15.52 1.18
CA MET A 162 -13.92 14.69 0.68
C MET A 162 -14.06 14.74 -0.85
N LYS A 163 -13.83 15.91 -1.46
CA LYS A 163 -13.98 16.09 -2.91
C LYS A 163 -12.89 15.34 -3.68
N THR A 164 -11.66 15.40 -3.19
CA THR A 164 -10.53 14.65 -3.74
C THR A 164 -10.78 13.16 -3.61
N PHE A 165 -11.29 12.73 -2.45
CA PHE A 165 -11.67 11.34 -2.22
C PHE A 165 -12.77 10.85 -3.18
N GLU A 166 -13.85 11.63 -3.34
CA GLU A 166 -14.92 11.33 -4.31
C GLU A 166 -14.38 11.19 -5.74
N THR A 167 -13.45 12.06 -6.14
CA THR A 167 -12.81 12.01 -7.46
C THR A 167 -11.99 10.74 -7.62
N GLN A 168 -11.20 10.37 -6.60
CA GLN A 168 -10.42 9.13 -6.61
C GLN A 168 -11.33 7.90 -6.71
N ILE A 169 -12.43 7.86 -5.97
CA ILE A 169 -13.41 6.76 -6.06
C ILE A 169 -14.04 6.68 -7.46
N ALA A 170 -14.35 7.82 -8.06
CA ALA A 170 -14.88 7.87 -9.42
C ALA A 170 -13.88 7.28 -10.44
N ASP A 171 -12.60 7.67 -10.35
CA ASP A 171 -11.54 7.17 -11.22
C ASP A 171 -11.27 5.68 -11.00
N ASP A 172 -11.24 5.22 -9.75
CA ASP A 172 -11.06 3.80 -9.41
C ASP A 172 -12.20 2.93 -9.95
N LEU A 173 -13.45 3.38 -9.79
CA LEU A 173 -14.62 2.68 -10.32
C LEU A 173 -14.62 2.67 -11.85
N LYS A 174 -14.23 3.79 -12.49
CA LYS A 174 -14.14 3.89 -13.95
C LYS A 174 -13.08 2.93 -14.49
N LEU A 175 -11.91 2.93 -13.86
CA LEU A 175 -10.82 2.05 -14.24
C LEU A 175 -11.21 0.57 -14.04
N LYS A 176 -11.89 0.26 -12.93
CA LYS A 176 -12.42 -1.09 -12.69
C LYS A 176 -13.38 -1.53 -13.81
N GLN A 177 -14.35 -0.69 -14.18
CA GLN A 177 -15.27 -1.00 -15.27
C GLN A 177 -14.54 -1.19 -16.61
N TYR A 178 -13.52 -0.36 -16.89
CA TYR A 178 -12.67 -0.49 -18.08
C TYR A 178 -11.93 -1.83 -18.07
N VAL A 179 -11.24 -2.16 -16.99
CA VAL A 179 -10.46 -3.40 -16.87
C VAL A 179 -11.35 -4.64 -16.99
N GLU A 180 -12.52 -4.64 -16.36
CA GLU A 180 -13.47 -5.75 -16.42
C GLU A 180 -13.98 -6.03 -17.85
N LYS A 181 -14.20 -4.98 -18.65
CA LYS A 181 -14.77 -5.13 -20.00
C LYS A 181 -13.74 -5.23 -21.12
N GLU A 182 -12.64 -4.48 -21.01
CA GLU A 182 -11.64 -4.34 -22.07
C GLU A 182 -10.41 -5.24 -21.85
N VAL A 183 -10.22 -5.74 -20.63
CA VAL A 183 -9.11 -6.64 -20.28
C VAL A 183 -9.66 -7.98 -19.76
N PRO A 184 -10.50 -8.69 -20.54
CA PRO A 184 -11.04 -9.97 -20.11
C PRO A 184 -9.91 -10.99 -20.00
N VAL A 185 -9.83 -11.61 -18.85
CA VAL A 185 -8.97 -12.76 -18.63
C VAL A 185 -9.67 -13.96 -19.29
N GLY A 186 -8.99 -14.64 -20.21
CA GLY A 186 -9.55 -15.87 -20.80
C GLY A 186 -9.68 -16.97 -19.76
N GLU A 187 -10.25 -18.11 -20.15
CA GLU A 187 -10.35 -19.27 -19.26
C GLU A 187 -8.97 -19.71 -18.76
N ILE A 188 -8.92 -20.12 -17.49
CA ILE A 188 -7.73 -20.72 -16.91
C ILE A 188 -7.72 -22.19 -17.28
N THR A 189 -6.65 -22.66 -17.92
CA THR A 189 -6.55 -24.04 -18.35
C THR A 189 -6.04 -24.94 -17.22
N ASP A 190 -6.43 -26.21 -17.24
CA ASP A 190 -5.91 -27.19 -16.27
C ASP A 190 -4.36 -27.30 -16.33
N GLU A 191 -3.76 -27.06 -17.50
CA GLU A 191 -2.30 -27.05 -17.67
C GLU A 191 -1.64 -25.89 -16.90
N GLU A 192 -2.25 -24.70 -16.91
CA GLU A 192 -1.74 -23.54 -16.17
C GLU A 192 -1.87 -23.74 -14.66
N ILE A 193 -2.99 -24.33 -14.23
CA ILE A 193 -3.23 -24.71 -12.83
C ILE A 193 -2.19 -25.73 -12.38
N GLN A 194 -1.97 -26.78 -13.18
CA GLN A 194 -0.98 -27.82 -12.88
C GLN A 194 0.42 -27.21 -12.77
N LYS A 195 0.80 -26.36 -13.73
CA LYS A 195 2.10 -25.69 -13.73
C LYS A 195 2.30 -24.81 -12.48
N MET A 196 1.27 -24.04 -12.09
CA MET A 196 1.36 -23.20 -10.90
C MET A 196 1.44 -24.06 -9.63
N TYR A 197 0.67 -25.15 -9.56
CA TYR A 197 0.74 -26.09 -8.45
C TYR A 197 2.10 -26.77 -8.34
N ASP A 198 2.71 -27.17 -9.45
CA ASP A 198 4.03 -27.79 -9.45
C ASP A 198 5.09 -26.84 -8.90
N GLN A 199 5.03 -25.55 -9.27
CA GLN A 199 5.91 -24.50 -8.73
C GLN A 199 5.68 -24.29 -7.22
N PHE A 200 4.42 -24.23 -6.79
CA PHE A 200 4.06 -24.13 -5.38
C PHE A 200 4.55 -25.34 -4.57
N ALA A 201 4.38 -26.55 -5.10
CA ALA A 201 4.83 -27.79 -4.49
C ALA A 201 6.37 -27.87 -4.41
N GLU A 202 7.07 -27.40 -5.43
CA GLU A 202 8.53 -27.31 -5.44
C GLU A 202 9.02 -26.34 -4.36
N GLN A 203 8.38 -25.16 -4.25
CA GLN A 203 8.70 -24.19 -3.20
C GLN A 203 8.46 -24.78 -1.80
N GLY A 204 7.33 -25.43 -1.56
CA GLY A 204 7.03 -26.07 -0.27
C GLY A 204 8.03 -27.16 0.10
N LYS A 205 8.46 -27.98 -0.87
CA LYS A 205 9.52 -28.98 -0.66
C LYS A 205 10.86 -28.33 -0.28
N SER A 206 11.20 -27.19 -0.90
CA SER A 206 12.45 -26.48 -0.60
C SER A 206 12.47 -25.85 0.80
N THR A 207 11.30 -25.47 1.33
CA THR A 207 11.16 -24.86 2.67
C THR A 207 10.79 -25.88 3.76
N GLY A 208 10.62 -27.16 3.39
CA GLY A 208 10.21 -28.23 4.31
C GLY A 208 8.75 -28.11 4.78
N GLN A 209 7.92 -27.35 4.07
CA GLN A 209 6.50 -27.18 4.37
C GLN A 209 5.67 -28.30 3.73
N GLU A 210 4.62 -28.72 4.44
CA GLU A 210 3.64 -29.65 3.89
C GLU A 210 2.89 -29.00 2.73
N VAL A 211 2.77 -29.71 1.60
CA VAL A 211 2.11 -29.24 0.38
C VAL A 211 0.69 -29.81 0.36
N PRO A 212 -0.36 -28.97 0.47
CA PRO A 212 -1.75 -29.39 0.31
C PRO A 212 -2.01 -30.03 -1.05
N LYS A 213 -3.07 -30.81 -1.18
CA LYS A 213 -3.42 -31.44 -2.46
C LYS A 213 -3.92 -30.40 -3.46
N LEU A 214 -3.70 -30.65 -4.75
CA LEU A 214 -4.16 -29.76 -5.82
C LEU A 214 -5.65 -29.42 -5.69
N GLU A 215 -6.50 -30.40 -5.39
CA GLU A 215 -7.95 -30.17 -5.27
C GLU A 215 -8.32 -29.18 -4.15
N GLU A 216 -7.51 -29.10 -3.10
CA GLU A 216 -7.73 -28.19 -1.96
C GLU A 216 -7.35 -26.75 -2.31
N VAL A 217 -6.34 -26.58 -3.16
CA VAL A 217 -5.81 -25.25 -3.54
C VAL A 217 -6.26 -24.79 -4.92
N LYS A 218 -6.88 -25.67 -5.74
CA LYS A 218 -7.30 -25.36 -7.12
C LYS A 218 -8.08 -24.04 -7.22
N PRO A 219 -9.10 -23.74 -6.39
CA PRO A 219 -9.81 -22.46 -6.47
C PRO A 219 -8.92 -21.24 -6.21
N GLN A 220 -7.96 -21.36 -5.29
CA GLN A 220 -7.02 -20.28 -4.98
C GLN A 220 -5.99 -20.08 -6.09
N LEU A 221 -5.52 -21.17 -6.70
CA LEU A 221 -4.63 -21.13 -7.86
C LEU A 221 -5.33 -20.51 -9.07
N GLU A 222 -6.59 -20.90 -9.34
CA GLU A 222 -7.42 -20.29 -10.40
C GLU A 222 -7.57 -18.79 -10.19
N GLN A 223 -7.93 -18.36 -8.98
CA GLN A 223 -8.04 -16.93 -8.66
C GLN A 223 -6.70 -16.20 -8.82
N SER A 224 -5.60 -16.81 -8.38
CA SER A 224 -4.26 -16.21 -8.48
C SER A 224 -3.80 -16.09 -9.95
N LEU A 225 -4.05 -17.12 -10.76
CA LEU A 225 -3.78 -17.10 -12.20
C LEU A 225 -4.64 -16.07 -12.92
N GLN A 226 -5.91 -15.93 -12.54
CA GLN A 226 -6.78 -14.91 -13.09
C GLN A 226 -6.24 -13.50 -12.79
N GLN A 227 -5.84 -13.24 -11.55
CA GLN A 227 -5.24 -11.95 -11.18
C GLN A 227 -3.91 -11.71 -11.91
N GLN A 228 -3.04 -12.72 -12.00
CA GLN A 228 -1.76 -12.61 -12.68
C GLN A 228 -1.94 -12.28 -14.17
N LYS A 229 -2.79 -13.04 -14.87
CA LYS A 229 -3.09 -12.79 -16.29
C LYS A 229 -3.74 -11.44 -16.52
N GLN A 230 -4.62 -11.01 -15.62
CA GLN A 230 -5.24 -9.69 -15.72
C GLN A 230 -4.19 -8.58 -15.59
N GLN A 231 -3.27 -8.70 -14.62
CA GLN A 231 -2.16 -7.77 -14.45
C GLN A 231 -1.24 -7.76 -15.67
N GLU A 232 -0.91 -8.93 -16.24
CA GLU A 232 -0.07 -9.02 -17.44
C GLU A 232 -0.74 -8.34 -18.64
N LYS A 233 -2.01 -8.63 -18.90
CA LYS A 233 -2.76 -7.98 -19.99
C LYS A 233 -2.90 -6.48 -19.77
N LEU A 234 -3.12 -6.05 -18.53
CA LEU A 234 -3.19 -4.63 -18.19
C LEU A 234 -1.85 -3.93 -18.44
N ALA A 235 -0.73 -4.56 -18.06
CA ALA A 235 0.61 -4.06 -18.35
C ALA A 235 0.86 -3.96 -19.86
N GLN A 236 0.49 -4.98 -20.63
CA GLN A 236 0.57 -4.95 -22.10
C GLN A 236 -0.26 -3.80 -22.70
N GLN A 237 -1.48 -3.59 -22.18
CA GLN A 237 -2.34 -2.49 -22.59
C GLN A 237 -1.71 -1.13 -22.28
N VAL A 238 -1.14 -0.95 -21.09
CA VAL A 238 -0.42 0.28 -20.72
C VAL A 238 0.77 0.52 -21.64
N GLU A 239 1.56 -0.51 -21.94
CA GLU A 239 2.69 -0.38 -22.86
C GLU A 239 2.24 0.01 -24.28
N GLU A 240 1.12 -0.53 -24.75
CA GLU A 240 0.56 -0.14 -26.05
C GLU A 240 0.03 1.30 -26.05
N LEU A 241 -0.61 1.73 -24.96
CA LEU A 241 -1.04 3.12 -24.79
C LEU A 241 0.16 4.07 -24.72
N LYS A 242 1.25 3.68 -24.03
CA LYS A 242 2.49 4.46 -23.93
C LYS A 242 3.12 4.72 -25.30
N LYS A 243 3.14 3.74 -26.21
CA LYS A 243 3.69 3.91 -27.57
C LYS A 243 2.99 4.99 -28.38
N ASN A 244 1.70 5.21 -28.12
CA ASN A 244 0.86 6.15 -28.85
C ASN A 244 0.65 7.48 -28.10
N ALA A 245 1.23 7.62 -26.90
CA ALA A 245 1.07 8.79 -26.05
C ALA A 245 2.25 9.75 -26.15
N LYS A 246 1.98 11.03 -25.92
CA LYS A 246 3.03 12.04 -25.68
C LYS A 246 3.29 12.11 -24.19
N ILE A 247 4.48 11.69 -23.76
CA ILE A 247 4.86 11.65 -22.34
C ILE A 247 6.07 12.56 -22.13
N ASP A 248 5.95 13.49 -21.19
CA ASP A 248 6.98 14.47 -20.87
C ASP A 248 7.17 14.55 -19.34
N ILE A 249 8.21 13.88 -18.84
CA ILE A 249 8.56 13.79 -17.42
C ILE A 249 9.40 15.03 -17.02
N LYS A 250 9.07 15.65 -15.88
CA LYS A 250 9.61 16.94 -15.44
C LYS A 250 10.50 16.89 -14.19
N ILE A 251 10.75 15.70 -13.62
CA ILE A 251 11.46 15.52 -12.34
C ILE A 251 12.57 14.49 -12.39
#